data_AF-A0A258TKL4-F1
#
_entry.id   AF-A0A258TKL4-F1
#
_cell.length_a   1.000
_cell.length_b   1.000
_cell.length_c   1.000
_cell.angle_alpha   90.00
_cell.angle_beta   90.00
_cell.angle_gamma   90.00
#
_symmetry.space_group_name_H-M   'P 1'
#
loop_
_entity.id
_entity.type
_entity.pdbx_description
1 polymer ?
#
loop_
_entity_poly.entity_id
_entity_poly.type
_entity_poly.pdbx_seq_one_letter_code
_entity_poly.pdbx_strand_id
1 'polypeptide(L)'
;MKLLQSRTVRRLAFFAGGAMLWTGPAPAQDDRVAALDPIAEASTDVEAGMALAAQQSAAGDLVEAAATLERVLLLHPLAHRALIVHAGLLCRLDDAEGGRIELAKFLNPPVADPAWTAAIGACGAMPVAANQGTGK
;
A
#
# COMPACT_ATOMS: atom_id res chain seq x y z
N MET A 1 10.06 36.47 39.56
CA MET A 1 8.88 37.34 39.36
C MET A 1 8.98 38.06 38.02
N LYS A 2 8.23 37.61 37.01
CA LYS A 2 7.77 38.39 35.85
C LYS A 2 6.55 37.66 35.29
N LEU A 3 5.54 38.45 34.94
CA LEU A 3 4.11 38.13 34.97
C LEU A 3 3.64 37.26 33.80
N LEU A 4 2.70 36.36 34.10
CA LEU A 4 1.82 35.70 33.13
C LEU A 4 1.02 36.76 32.35
N GLN A 5 0.95 36.65 31.03
CA GLN A 5 -0.10 37.27 30.24
C GLN A 5 -0.91 36.20 29.49
N SER A 6 -2.03 35.86 30.14
CA SER A 6 -3.21 35.24 29.56
C SER A 6 -3.81 36.13 28.47
N ARG A 7 -4.16 35.56 27.32
CA ARG A 7 -5.09 36.17 26.38
C ARG A 7 -6.21 35.19 26.04
N THR A 8 -7.29 35.42 26.74
CA THR A 8 -8.61 34.80 26.67
C THR A 8 -9.32 35.13 25.35
N VAL A 9 -9.85 34.08 24.70
CA VAL A 9 -11.14 33.97 24.01
C VAL A 9 -11.57 35.11 23.06
N ARG A 10 -11.83 34.75 21.79
CA ARG A 10 -12.90 35.41 21.02
C ARG A 10 -13.81 34.37 20.38
N ARG A 11 -15.09 34.55 20.73
CA ARG A 11 -16.24 33.69 20.48
C ARG A 11 -16.62 33.66 19.00
N LEU A 12 -17.17 32.50 18.62
CA LEU A 12 -18.22 32.24 17.63
C LEU A 12 -18.69 33.45 16.80
N ALA A 13 -18.56 33.32 15.48
CA ALA A 13 -19.37 34.06 14.51
C ALA A 13 -20.29 33.08 13.77
N PHE A 14 -21.57 33.19 14.13
CA PHE A 14 -22.80 32.92 13.38
C PHE A 14 -22.71 32.26 12.00
N PHE A 15 -23.34 31.08 11.93
CA PHE A 15 -24.01 30.52 10.76
C PHE A 15 -25.14 31.46 10.30
N ALA A 16 -25.11 31.91 9.03
CA ALA A 16 -26.29 32.39 8.31
C ALA A 16 -26.02 32.47 6.79
N GLY A 17 -26.87 31.82 6.00
CA GLY A 17 -26.92 31.86 4.53
C GLY A 17 -26.39 30.55 3.93
N GLY A 18 -27.16 29.68 3.28
CA GLY A 18 -28.36 29.93 2.49
C GLY A 18 -28.05 29.58 1.03
N ALA A 19 -27.98 28.28 0.71
CA ALA A 19 -28.11 27.75 -0.64
C ALA A 19 -28.49 26.25 -0.52
N MET A 20 -29.77 25.95 -0.73
CA MET A 20 -30.19 24.59 -1.10
C MET A 20 -29.59 24.28 -2.46
N LEU A 21 -28.38 23.71 -2.47
CA LEU A 21 -27.83 23.06 -3.64
C LEU A 21 -28.59 21.76 -3.82
N TRP A 22 -29.45 21.75 -4.82
CA TRP A 22 -30.14 20.56 -5.30
C TRP A 22 -29.08 19.53 -5.69
N THR A 23 -28.94 18.50 -4.86
CA THR A 23 -28.16 17.31 -5.13
C THR A 23 -28.88 16.50 -6.20
N GLY A 24 -28.61 16.80 -7.47
CA GLY A 24 -28.87 15.83 -8.53
C GLY A 24 -28.04 14.57 -8.27
N PRO A 25 -28.57 13.36 -8.55
CA PRO A 25 -27.77 12.15 -8.48
C PRO A 25 -26.63 12.30 -9.48
N ALA A 26 -25.38 12.19 -9.02
CA ALA A 26 -24.21 12.22 -9.90
C ALA A 26 -24.01 10.82 -10.51
N PRO A 27 -24.26 10.59 -11.82
CA PRO A 27 -24.10 9.27 -12.44
C PRO A 27 -22.62 8.82 -12.63
N ALA A 28 -21.67 9.37 -11.87
CA ALA A 28 -20.23 9.14 -12.08
C ALA A 28 -19.65 7.91 -11.34
N GLN A 29 -20.49 7.13 -10.63
CA GLN A 29 -20.02 6.01 -9.79
C GLN A 29 -20.23 4.63 -10.41
N ASP A 30 -21.13 4.49 -11.39
CA ASP A 30 -21.55 3.17 -11.88
C ASP A 30 -20.41 2.44 -12.62
N ASP A 31 -19.73 3.13 -13.52
CA ASP A 31 -18.64 2.54 -14.33
C ASP A 31 -17.40 2.17 -13.51
N ARG A 32 -17.12 2.89 -12.41
CA ARG A 32 -15.96 2.57 -11.56
C ARG A 32 -16.18 1.34 -10.71
N VAL A 33 -17.40 1.13 -10.23
CA VAL A 33 -17.72 -0.07 -9.44
C VAL A 33 -17.69 -1.30 -10.34
N ALA A 34 -18.23 -1.22 -11.54
CA ALA A 34 -18.15 -2.30 -12.53
C ALA A 34 -16.69 -2.65 -12.90
N ALA A 35 -15.78 -1.67 -12.92
CA ALA A 35 -14.35 -1.91 -13.16
C ALA A 35 -13.64 -2.69 -12.02
N LEU A 36 -14.24 -2.81 -10.83
CA LEU A 36 -13.68 -3.58 -9.73
C LEU A 36 -13.93 -5.08 -9.85
N ASP A 37 -14.98 -5.51 -10.56
CA ASP A 37 -15.33 -6.92 -10.69
C ASP A 37 -14.20 -7.75 -11.33
N PRO A 38 -13.57 -7.32 -12.45
CA PRO A 38 -12.46 -8.06 -13.03
C PRO A 38 -11.23 -8.14 -12.11
N ILE A 39 -10.95 -7.08 -11.34
CA ILE A 39 -9.84 -7.07 -10.37
C ILE A 39 -10.15 -8.07 -9.25
N ALA A 40 -11.39 -8.06 -8.77
CA ALA A 40 -11.85 -8.94 -7.70
C ALA A 40 -11.79 -10.41 -8.11
N GLU A 41 -12.17 -10.73 -9.35
CA GLU A 41 -12.12 -12.07 -9.94
C GLU A 41 -10.68 -12.53 -10.17
N ALA A 42 -9.84 -11.71 -10.81
CA ALA A 42 -8.44 -12.04 -11.06
C ALA A 42 -7.66 -12.34 -9.77
N SER A 43 -7.95 -11.60 -8.69
CA SER A 43 -7.28 -11.78 -7.40
C SER A 43 -7.65 -13.07 -6.66
N THR A 44 -8.64 -13.84 -7.13
CA THR A 44 -8.98 -15.14 -6.54
C THR A 44 -7.98 -16.24 -6.89
N ASP A 45 -7.20 -16.06 -7.96
CA ASP A 45 -6.12 -16.94 -8.37
C ASP A 45 -4.76 -16.23 -8.23
N VAL A 46 -3.76 -16.94 -7.72
CA VAL A 46 -2.44 -16.34 -7.43
C VAL A 46 -1.76 -15.89 -8.72
N GLU A 47 -1.76 -16.72 -9.77
CA GLU A 47 -1.05 -16.41 -11.01
C GLU A 47 -1.77 -15.32 -11.81
N ALA A 48 -3.10 -15.38 -11.88
CA ALA A 48 -3.91 -14.35 -12.55
C ALA A 48 -3.78 -12.98 -11.84
N GLY A 49 -3.85 -12.95 -10.50
CA GLY A 49 -3.66 -11.73 -9.73
C GLY A 49 -2.24 -11.15 -9.86
N MET A 50 -1.22 -12.01 -9.85
CA MET A 50 0.17 -11.61 -10.10
C MET A 50 0.37 -11.03 -11.50
N ALA A 51 -0.23 -11.66 -12.52
CA ALA A 51 -0.16 -11.18 -13.89
C ALA A 51 -0.87 -9.83 -14.06
N LEU A 52 -2.00 -9.61 -13.38
CA LEU A 52 -2.70 -8.32 -13.37
C LEU A 52 -1.88 -7.24 -12.66
N ALA A 53 -1.33 -7.52 -11.48
CA ALA A 53 -0.47 -6.59 -10.74
C ALA A 53 0.79 -6.20 -11.54
N ALA A 54 1.35 -7.13 -12.30
CA ALA A 54 2.47 -6.85 -13.20
C ALA A 54 2.07 -5.91 -14.35
N GLN A 55 0.88 -6.09 -14.94
CA GLN A 55 0.34 -5.18 -15.98
C GLN A 55 0.09 -3.77 -15.42
N GLN A 56 -0.58 -3.67 -14.27
CA GLN A 56 -0.81 -2.39 -13.57
C GLN A 56 0.52 -1.70 -13.24
N SER A 57 1.49 -2.45 -12.73
CA SER A 57 2.83 -1.91 -12.44
C SER A 57 3.54 -1.38 -13.68
N ALA A 58 3.40 -2.06 -14.82
CA ALA A 58 3.98 -1.65 -16.10
C ALA A 58 3.28 -0.41 -16.68
N ALA A 59 1.99 -0.22 -16.39
CA ALA A 59 1.24 0.98 -16.74
C ALA A 59 1.55 2.19 -15.82
N GLY A 60 2.23 1.96 -14.69
CA GLY A 60 2.54 2.99 -13.68
C GLY A 60 1.53 3.05 -12.54
N ASP A 61 0.51 2.20 -12.55
CA ASP A 61 -0.57 2.14 -11.56
C ASP A 61 -0.16 1.33 -10.33
N LEU A 62 0.87 1.81 -9.61
CA LEU A 62 1.50 1.07 -8.52
C LEU A 62 0.55 0.82 -7.34
N VAL A 63 -0.35 1.76 -7.06
CA VAL A 63 -1.36 1.63 -6.00
C VAL A 63 -2.35 0.51 -6.33
N GLU A 64 -2.79 0.43 -7.60
CA GLU A 64 -3.70 -0.63 -8.03
C GLU A 64 -3.00 -2.00 -8.03
N ALA A 65 -1.76 -2.05 -8.48
CA ALA A 65 -0.94 -3.27 -8.41
C ALA A 65 -0.79 -3.77 -6.97
N ALA A 66 -0.52 -2.88 -6.01
CA ALA A 66 -0.41 -3.22 -4.60
C ALA A 66 -1.75 -3.75 -4.06
N ALA A 67 -2.87 -3.06 -4.35
CA ALA A 67 -4.20 -3.48 -3.91
C ALA A 67 -4.62 -4.86 -4.49
N THR A 68 -4.27 -5.13 -5.75
CA THR A 68 -4.47 -6.46 -6.37
C THR A 68 -3.72 -7.53 -5.58
N LEU A 69 -2.44 -7.31 -5.26
CA LEU A 69 -1.65 -8.27 -4.50
C LEU A 69 -2.11 -8.41 -3.04
N GLU A 70 -2.59 -7.35 -2.41
CA GLU A 70 -3.19 -7.43 -1.07
C GLU A 70 -4.40 -8.35 -1.08
N ARG A 71 -5.26 -8.25 -2.09
CA ARG A 71 -6.41 -9.16 -2.23
C ARG A 71 -5.97 -10.60 -2.49
N VAL A 72 -4.95 -10.82 -3.32
CA VAL A 72 -4.34 -12.15 -3.50
C VAL A 72 -3.84 -12.70 -2.16
N LEU A 73 -3.13 -11.91 -1.37
CA LEU A 73 -2.54 -12.32 -0.08
C LEU A 73 -3.58 -12.53 1.02
N LEU A 74 -4.72 -11.82 0.96
CA LEU A 74 -5.86 -12.08 1.85
C LEU A 74 -6.47 -13.47 1.62
N LEU A 75 -6.47 -13.95 0.36
CA LEU A 75 -6.99 -15.27 -0.01
C LEU A 75 -5.93 -16.37 0.06
N HIS A 76 -4.67 -16.01 -0.22
CA HIS A 76 -3.53 -16.92 -0.36
C HIS A 76 -2.33 -16.41 0.46
N PRO A 77 -2.39 -16.45 1.80
CA PRO A 77 -1.38 -15.83 2.67
C PRO A 77 0.02 -16.48 2.56
N LEU A 78 0.12 -17.66 1.94
CA LEU A 78 1.39 -18.38 1.73
C LEU A 78 1.93 -18.21 0.30
N ALA A 79 1.34 -17.34 -0.53
CA ALA A 79 1.86 -17.00 -1.84
C ALA A 79 3.13 -16.15 -1.70
N HIS A 80 4.25 -16.79 -1.34
CA HIS A 80 5.53 -16.12 -1.04
C HIS A 80 5.98 -15.16 -2.13
N ARG A 81 5.83 -15.55 -3.40
CA ARG A 81 6.20 -14.70 -4.54
C ARG A 81 5.33 -13.43 -4.61
N ALA A 82 4.03 -13.53 -4.31
CA ALA A 82 3.15 -12.36 -4.23
C ALA A 82 3.53 -11.44 -3.07
N LEU A 83 3.92 -12.00 -1.92
CA LEU A 83 4.37 -11.22 -0.77
C LEU A 83 5.67 -10.46 -1.07
N ILE A 84 6.62 -11.08 -1.76
CA ILE A 84 7.87 -10.44 -2.19
C ILE A 84 7.58 -9.27 -3.16
N VAL A 85 6.72 -9.49 -4.16
CA VAL A 85 6.40 -8.43 -5.13
C VAL A 85 5.62 -7.29 -4.46
N HIS A 86 4.67 -7.60 -3.57
CA HIS A 86 3.93 -6.60 -2.79
C HIS A 86 4.88 -5.75 -1.95
N ALA A 87 5.84 -6.36 -1.25
CA ALA A 87 6.84 -5.65 -0.48
C ALA A 87 7.68 -4.68 -1.33
N GLY A 88 8.08 -5.11 -2.54
CA GLY A 88 8.76 -4.24 -3.50
C GLY A 88 7.90 -3.07 -3.97
N LEU A 89 6.59 -3.27 -4.16
CA LEU A 89 5.66 -2.19 -4.49
C LEU A 89 5.49 -1.17 -3.36
N LEU A 90 5.39 -1.62 -2.11
CA LEU A 90 5.34 -0.73 -0.94
C LEU A 90 6.55 0.22 -0.94
N CYS A 91 7.74 -0.31 -1.16
CA CYS A 91 8.96 0.51 -1.23
C CYS A 91 8.95 1.52 -2.38
N ARG A 92 8.38 1.17 -3.55
CA ARG A 92 8.21 2.10 -4.68
C ARG A 92 7.13 3.15 -4.45
N LEU A 93 6.19 2.88 -3.54
CA LEU A 93 5.12 3.76 -3.10
C LEU A 93 5.52 4.63 -1.89
N ASP A 94 6.82 4.81 -1.66
CA ASP A 94 7.39 5.52 -0.51
C ASP A 94 7.07 4.91 0.87
N ASP A 95 6.49 3.69 0.93
CA ASP A 95 6.34 2.90 2.15
C ASP A 95 7.48 1.88 2.29
N ALA A 96 8.70 2.40 2.38
CA ALA A 96 9.88 1.56 2.54
C ALA A 96 9.89 0.83 3.90
N GLU A 97 9.21 1.37 4.93
CA GLU A 97 9.11 0.69 6.22
C GLU A 97 8.20 -0.55 6.12
N GLY A 98 7.01 -0.41 5.55
CA GLY A 98 6.09 -1.53 5.32
C GLY A 98 6.73 -2.61 4.45
N GLY A 99 7.36 -2.24 3.33
CA GLY A 99 8.03 -3.20 2.46
C GLY A 99 9.16 -3.97 3.18
N ARG A 100 9.95 -3.31 4.02
CA ARG A 100 10.98 -3.98 4.82
C ARG A 100 10.40 -4.93 5.87
N ILE A 101 9.28 -4.57 6.50
CA ILE A 101 8.58 -5.43 7.47
C ILE A 101 8.10 -6.71 6.77
N GLU A 102 7.54 -6.61 5.57
CA GLU A 102 7.13 -7.76 4.77
C GLU A 102 8.32 -8.66 4.41
N LEU A 103 9.43 -8.07 3.92
CA LEU A 103 10.64 -8.82 3.58
C LEU A 103 11.31 -9.49 4.79
N ALA A 104 11.21 -8.89 5.97
CA ALA A 104 11.76 -9.44 7.21
C ALA A 104 11.05 -10.73 7.67
N LYS A 105 9.87 -11.06 7.12
CA LYS A 105 9.16 -12.32 7.41
C LYS A 105 9.87 -13.54 6.82
N PHE A 106 10.75 -13.36 5.83
CA PHE A 106 11.50 -14.45 5.21
C PHE A 106 12.76 -14.80 6.00
N LEU A 107 12.66 -15.79 6.89
CA LEU A 107 13.82 -16.32 7.64
C LEU A 107 14.89 -16.94 6.72
N ASN A 108 14.47 -17.53 5.61
CA ASN A 108 15.33 -18.06 4.55
C ASN A 108 15.02 -17.35 3.23
N PRO A 109 15.65 -16.19 2.96
CA PRO A 109 15.42 -15.43 1.74
C PRO A 109 15.68 -16.24 0.46
N PRO A 110 14.77 -16.22 -0.53
CA PRO A 110 15.00 -16.85 -1.82
C PRO A 110 15.89 -15.96 -2.69
N VAL A 111 17.18 -15.83 -2.33
CA VAL A 111 18.12 -14.89 -2.97
C VAL A 111 18.35 -15.12 -4.47
N ALA A 112 18.00 -16.30 -4.98
CA ALA A 112 18.05 -16.63 -6.40
C ALA A 112 16.78 -16.23 -7.17
N ASP A 113 15.70 -15.86 -6.49
CA ASP A 113 14.45 -15.39 -7.11
C ASP A 113 14.64 -13.93 -7.60
N PRO A 114 14.46 -13.64 -8.90
CA PRO A 114 14.53 -12.28 -9.42
C PRO A 114 13.58 -11.30 -8.72
N ALA A 115 12.42 -11.77 -8.25
CA ALA A 115 11.48 -10.95 -7.50
C ALA A 115 12.09 -10.49 -6.16
N TRP A 116 12.87 -11.36 -5.50
CA TRP A 116 13.58 -11.00 -4.28
C TRP A 116 14.60 -9.90 -4.54
N THR A 117 15.44 -10.08 -5.56
CA THR A 117 16.44 -9.06 -5.94
C THR A 117 15.78 -7.72 -6.28
N ALA A 118 14.68 -7.75 -7.03
CA ALA A 118 13.93 -6.54 -7.38
C ALA A 118 13.33 -5.85 -6.15
N ALA A 119 12.74 -6.60 -5.21
CA ALA A 119 12.17 -6.06 -3.99
C ALA A 119 13.23 -5.41 -3.08
N ILE A 120 14.37 -6.09 -2.86
CA ILE A 120 15.49 -5.51 -2.11
C ILE A 120 16.01 -4.24 -2.79
N GLY A 121 16.16 -4.25 -4.11
CA GLY A 121 16.61 -3.09 -4.88
C GLY A 121 15.67 -1.88 -4.72
N ALA A 122 14.36 -2.12 -4.73
CA ALA A 122 13.35 -1.08 -4.52
C ALA A 122 13.40 -0.47 -3.11
N CYS A 123 13.65 -1.27 -2.09
CA CYS A 123 13.67 -0.83 -0.70
C CYS A 123 14.96 -0.15 -0.25
N GLY A 124 16.00 -0.16 -1.11
CA GLY A 124 17.32 0.37 -0.79
C GLY A 124 18.03 -0.43 0.30
N ALA A 125 18.99 0.21 0.99
CA ALA A 125 19.72 -0.43 2.07
C ALA A 125 18.75 -0.80 3.21
N MET A 126 18.42 -2.09 3.34
CA MET A 126 17.75 -2.58 4.54
C MET A 126 18.71 -2.45 5.72
N PRO A 127 18.28 -1.92 6.88
CA PRO A 127 19.11 -1.98 8.07
C PRO A 127 19.41 -3.45 8.32
N VAL A 128 20.69 -3.82 8.26
CA VAL A 128 21.14 -5.17 8.56
C VAL A 128 20.65 -5.47 9.97
N ALA A 129 19.72 -6.41 10.12
CA ALA A 129 19.29 -6.84 11.44
C ALA A 129 20.55 -7.24 12.21
N ALA A 130 20.84 -6.54 13.31
CA ALA A 130 22.04 -6.66 14.13
C ALA A 130 22.14 -8.01 14.88
N ASN A 131 21.54 -9.07 14.35
CA ASN A 131 21.45 -10.39 14.98
C ASN A 131 21.73 -11.52 13.98
N GLN A 132 22.73 -11.34 13.11
CA GLN A 132 23.48 -12.48 12.60
C GLN A 132 24.57 -12.77 13.62
N GLY A 133 24.30 -13.73 14.49
CA GLY A 133 25.16 -14.10 15.61
C GLY A 133 26.63 -14.24 15.20
N THR A 134 27.48 -13.47 15.86
CA THR A 134 28.88 -13.83 16.05
C THR A 134 28.94 -15.02 17.01
N GLY A 135 28.54 -16.19 16.52
CA GLY A 135 28.93 -17.46 17.12
C GLY A 135 30.42 -17.67 16.84
N LYS A 136 31.26 -17.20 17.75
CA LYS A 136 32.62 -17.69 17.91
C LYS A 136 32.61 -18.92 18.79
#